data_AF-C3R2I5-F1
#
_entry.id   AF-C3R2I5-F1
#
_cell.length_a   1.000
_cell.length_b   1.000
_cell.length_c   1.000
_cell.angle_alpha   90.00
_cell.angle_beta   90.00
_cell.angle_gamma   90.00
#
_symmetry.space_group_name_H-M   'P 1'
#
loop_
_entity.id
_entity.type
_entity.pdbx_description
1 polymer ?
#
loop_
_entity_poly.entity_id
_entity_poly.type
_entity_poly.pdbx_seq_one_letter_code
_entity_poly.pdbx_strand_id
1 'polypeptide(L)'
;MVDRQKHSAVTMPSAVALEVVDTTKFHPIVLLQSNAQQTWIEYQTKDFVNDSLSLDSLQGEKLGAYPTAIALTRKIKGKDKKQRIIVLGDADCFSNAELQKSSRPGIYSFNFNMIPGSFRWLCYNEFPVSSSRAPYLDKDISLTPMDLSTIKIIYCYGIPFIIGLCGIWICWRRRKR
;
A
#
# COMPACT_ATOMS: atom_id res chain seq x y z
N MET A 1 19.65 0.35 16.55
CA MET A 1 19.53 -0.44 15.30
C MET A 1 18.26 -1.24 15.43
N VAL A 2 17.22 -0.91 14.66
CA VAL A 2 15.93 -1.62 14.71
C VAL A 2 16.15 -3.00 14.11
N ASP A 3 15.87 -4.04 14.89
CA ASP A 3 15.96 -5.42 14.46
C ASP A 3 15.11 -5.61 13.20
N ARG A 4 15.76 -5.98 12.09
CA ARG A 4 15.10 -6.11 10.80
C ARG A 4 14.28 -7.40 10.87
N GLN A 5 12.98 -7.29 11.11
CA GLN A 5 12.08 -8.45 11.05
C GLN A 5 12.37 -9.23 9.75
N LYS A 6 12.72 -10.52 9.89
CA LYS A 6 13.04 -11.41 8.76
C LYS A 6 11.87 -11.64 7.80
N HIS A 7 10.65 -11.23 8.18
CA HIS A 7 9.42 -11.47 7.44
C HIS A 7 8.65 -10.16 7.28
N SER A 8 8.20 -9.87 6.07
CA SER A 8 7.25 -8.78 5.78
C SER A 8 5.84 -9.23 6.14
N ALA A 9 5.05 -8.36 6.77
CA ALA A 9 3.67 -8.65 7.14
C ALA A 9 2.67 -7.95 6.19
N VAL A 10 1.60 -8.65 5.83
CA VAL A 10 0.45 -8.09 5.12
C VAL A 10 -0.69 -7.99 6.13
N THR A 11 -1.34 -6.85 6.20
CA THR A 11 -2.45 -6.62 7.11
C THR A 11 -3.74 -7.15 6.51
N MET A 12 -4.39 -8.06 7.25
CA MET A 12 -5.64 -8.72 6.87
C MET A 12 -6.52 -8.86 8.13
N PRO A 13 -7.24 -7.80 8.57
CA PRO A 13 -8.06 -7.81 9.79
C PRO A 13 -8.99 -9.00 9.92
N SER A 14 -9.67 -9.34 8.82
CA SER A 14 -10.81 -10.24 8.80
C SER A 14 -10.45 -11.52 8.05
N ALA A 15 -9.19 -11.92 8.11
CA ALA A 15 -8.65 -13.03 7.34
C ALA A 15 -9.30 -14.36 7.70
N VAL A 16 -9.80 -15.04 6.68
CA VAL A 16 -10.24 -16.43 6.76
C VAL A 16 -9.14 -17.34 6.23
N ALA A 17 -8.98 -18.49 6.88
CA ALA A 17 -8.06 -19.53 6.43
C ALA A 17 -8.55 -20.16 5.12
N LEU A 18 -7.61 -20.40 4.21
CA LEU A 18 -7.87 -21.03 2.91
C LEU A 18 -7.35 -22.47 2.91
N GLU A 19 -8.22 -23.39 2.53
CA GLU A 19 -7.88 -24.80 2.32
C GLU A 19 -8.05 -25.16 0.84
N VAL A 20 -7.07 -25.88 0.29
CA VAL A 20 -7.12 -26.36 -1.11
C VAL A 20 -7.43 -27.84 -1.08
N VAL A 21 -8.65 -28.19 -1.49
CA VAL A 21 -9.16 -29.57 -1.47
C VAL A 21 -8.78 -30.34 -2.74
N ASP A 22 -8.81 -29.70 -3.91
CA ASP A 22 -8.52 -30.32 -5.21
C ASP A 22 -7.32 -29.68 -5.91
N THR A 23 -6.26 -30.47 -6.10
CA THR A 23 -5.03 -30.07 -6.80
C THR A 23 -4.85 -30.73 -8.16
N THR A 24 -5.87 -31.44 -8.67
CA THR A 24 -5.75 -32.22 -9.92
C THR A 24 -5.62 -31.34 -11.16
N LYS A 25 -6.31 -30.19 -11.17
CA LYS A 25 -6.34 -29.26 -12.31
C LYS A 25 -5.50 -28.00 -12.08
N PHE A 26 -5.43 -27.55 -10.84
CA PHE A 26 -4.72 -26.33 -10.45
C PHE A 26 -3.60 -26.68 -9.46
N HIS A 27 -2.44 -26.07 -9.67
CA HIS A 27 -1.30 -26.18 -8.77
C HIS A 27 -1.33 -25.01 -7.79
N PRO A 28 -1.55 -25.24 -6.49
CA PRO A 28 -1.56 -24.21 -5.48
C PRO A 28 -0.15 -23.79 -5.06
N ILE A 29 -0.01 -22.51 -4.75
CA ILE A 29 1.19 -21.87 -4.22
C ILE A 29 0.72 -20.99 -3.06
N VAL A 30 1.14 -21.30 -1.84
CA VAL A 30 0.83 -20.48 -0.67
C VAL A 30 1.63 -19.17 -0.77
N LEU A 31 0.94 -18.04 -0.77
CA LEU A 31 1.55 -16.70 -0.84
C LEU A 31 1.73 -16.09 0.55
N LEU A 32 0.70 -16.22 1.40
CA LEU A 32 0.69 -15.72 2.77
C LEU A 32 0.17 -16.80 3.70
N GLN A 33 0.79 -16.90 4.88
CA GLN A 33 0.46 -17.87 5.90
C GLN A 33 0.64 -17.26 7.29
N SER A 34 -0.21 -17.66 8.23
CA SER A 34 -0.10 -17.25 9.63
C SER A 34 1.10 -17.89 10.34
N ASN A 35 1.46 -17.36 11.50
CA ASN A 35 2.49 -17.92 12.36
C ASN A 35 1.95 -19.19 13.06
N ALA A 36 2.61 -20.33 12.85
CA ALA A 36 2.19 -21.63 13.37
C ALA A 36 2.04 -21.68 14.90
N GLN A 37 2.87 -20.93 15.61
CA GLN A 37 2.98 -20.98 17.06
C GLN A 37 2.04 -19.99 17.77
N GLN A 38 1.45 -19.04 17.02
CA GLN A 38 0.72 -17.90 17.61
C GLN A 38 -0.69 -17.73 17.04
N THR A 39 -1.14 -18.61 16.15
CA THR A 39 -2.42 -18.47 15.47
C THR A 39 -3.21 -19.78 15.53
N TRP A 40 -4.52 -19.65 15.77
CA TRP A 40 -5.52 -20.70 15.62
C TRP A 40 -6.74 -20.16 14.87
N ILE A 41 -7.59 -21.07 14.39
CA ILE A 41 -8.91 -20.70 13.88
C ILE A 41 -9.89 -20.78 15.05
N GLU A 42 -10.58 -19.67 15.32
CA GLU A 42 -11.68 -19.60 16.28
C GLU A 42 -12.96 -20.16 15.65
N TYR A 43 -13.62 -21.08 16.34
CA TYR A 43 -14.90 -21.67 15.87
C TYR A 43 -16.13 -21.07 16.55
N GLN A 44 -15.96 -20.41 17.70
CA GLN A 44 -17.04 -19.77 18.45
C GLN A 44 -16.63 -18.36 18.81
N THR A 45 -17.49 -17.38 18.58
CA THR A 45 -17.21 -15.99 18.92
C THR A 45 -17.02 -15.83 20.43
N LYS A 46 -15.79 -15.56 20.87
CA LYS A 46 -15.48 -15.18 22.24
C LYS A 46 -15.43 -13.66 22.38
N ASP A 47 -15.91 -13.17 23.51
CA ASP A 47 -15.79 -11.76 23.85
C ASP A 47 -14.46 -11.50 24.56
N PHE A 48 -13.42 -11.21 23.78
CA PHE A 48 -12.08 -10.92 24.31
C PHE A 48 -12.01 -9.63 25.16
N VAL A 49 -13.07 -8.83 25.26
CA VAL A 49 -13.12 -7.69 26.18
C VAL A 49 -13.30 -8.17 27.61
N ASN A 50 -14.12 -9.22 27.80
CA ASN A 50 -14.49 -9.74 29.11
C ASN A 50 -13.78 -11.07 29.44
N ASP A 51 -13.40 -11.84 28.43
CA ASP A 51 -12.78 -13.16 28.58
C ASP A 51 -11.28 -13.15 28.29
N SER A 52 -10.56 -14.11 28.90
CA SER A 52 -9.12 -14.29 28.67
C SER A 52 -8.83 -15.03 27.37
N LEU A 53 -7.80 -14.58 26.65
CA LEU A 53 -7.30 -15.22 25.44
C LEU A 53 -6.86 -16.67 25.73
N SER A 54 -7.65 -17.64 25.28
CA SER A 54 -7.40 -19.06 25.51
C SER A 54 -7.87 -19.90 24.32
N LEU A 55 -7.02 -20.85 23.93
CA LEU A 55 -7.31 -21.82 22.89
C LEU A 55 -8.22 -22.92 23.45
N ASP A 56 -9.34 -23.18 22.78
CA ASP A 56 -10.26 -24.24 23.17
C ASP A 56 -9.97 -25.54 22.41
N SER A 57 -9.10 -26.36 22.99
CA SER A 57 -8.73 -27.66 22.41
C SER A 57 -9.91 -28.63 22.33
N LEU A 58 -10.93 -28.49 23.19
CA LEU A 58 -12.08 -29.39 23.24
C LEU A 58 -13.01 -29.18 22.06
N GLN A 59 -13.11 -27.94 21.57
CA GLN A 59 -13.89 -27.57 20.38
C GLN A 59 -13.12 -27.78 19.06
N GLY A 60 -11.90 -28.33 19.14
CA GLY A 60 -11.08 -28.62 17.97
C GLY A 60 -10.24 -27.45 17.46
N GLU A 61 -10.18 -26.34 18.19
CA GLU A 61 -9.24 -25.25 17.91
C GLU A 61 -7.81 -25.77 18.09
N LYS A 62 -6.92 -25.40 17.16
CA LYS A 62 -5.53 -25.85 17.16
C LYS A 62 -4.62 -24.72 16.74
N LEU A 63 -3.45 -24.66 17.35
CA LEU A 63 -2.38 -23.82 16.83
C LEU A 63 -1.92 -24.38 15.48
N GLY A 64 -1.73 -23.49 14.52
CA GLY A 64 -1.42 -23.90 13.16
C GLY A 64 -1.03 -22.75 12.26
N ALA A 65 -0.38 -23.14 11.16
CA ALA A 65 -0.01 -22.24 10.09
C ALA A 65 -1.07 -22.30 9.00
N TYR A 66 -1.93 -21.28 8.96
CA TYR A 66 -3.09 -21.24 8.09
C TYR A 66 -2.82 -20.33 6.90
N PRO A 67 -2.94 -20.84 5.65
CA PRO A 67 -2.82 -20.01 4.46
C PRO A 67 -3.92 -18.95 4.44
N THR A 68 -3.57 -17.69 4.21
CA THR A 68 -4.54 -16.58 4.06
C THR A 68 -4.55 -16.01 2.64
N ALA A 69 -3.54 -16.36 1.83
CA ALA A 69 -3.51 -16.06 0.40
C ALA A 69 -2.87 -17.21 -0.38
N ILE A 70 -3.51 -17.60 -1.48
CA ILE A 70 -3.05 -18.69 -2.33
C ILE A 70 -3.11 -18.25 -3.80
N ALA A 71 -2.05 -18.54 -4.54
CA ALA A 71 -2.03 -18.47 -5.99
C ALA A 71 -2.28 -19.85 -6.58
N LEU A 72 -3.13 -19.93 -7.59
CA LEU A 72 -3.41 -21.16 -8.34
C LEU A 72 -2.92 -20.98 -9.77
N THR A 73 -2.25 -22.00 -10.30
CA THR A 73 -1.81 -22.02 -11.70
C THR A 73 -2.25 -23.27 -12.44
N ARG A 74 -2.63 -23.12 -13.70
CA ARG A 74 -3.04 -24.25 -14.56
C ARG A 74 -2.52 -24.05 -15.97
N LYS A 75 -1.98 -25.09 -16.60
CA LYS A 75 -1.66 -25.05 -18.04
C LYS A 75 -2.95 -25.18 -18.84
N ILE A 76 -3.15 -24.32 -19.83
CA ILE A 76 -4.29 -24.38 -20.74
C ILE A 76 -3.87 -25.19 -21.96
N LYS A 77 -4.66 -26.20 -22.35
CA LYS A 77 -4.36 -27.02 -23.53
C LYS A 77 -4.40 -26.15 -24.79
N GLY A 78 -3.35 -26.22 -25.61
CA GLY A 78 -3.25 -25.46 -26.86
C GLY A 78 -2.93 -23.97 -26.71
N LYS A 79 -2.49 -23.51 -25.52
CA LYS A 79 -1.97 -22.15 -25.31
C LYS A 79 -0.64 -22.21 -24.55
N ASP A 80 0.28 -21.32 -24.89
CA ASP A 80 1.58 -21.20 -24.19
C ASP A 80 1.45 -20.52 -22.82
N LYS A 81 0.38 -19.72 -22.63
CA LYS A 81 0.09 -19.03 -21.37
C LYS A 81 -0.63 -19.97 -20.39
N LYS A 82 -0.28 -19.84 -19.10
CA LYS A 82 -0.97 -20.50 -17.99
C LYS A 82 -2.21 -19.70 -17.54
N GLN A 83 -3.23 -20.34 -17.01
CA GLN A 83 -4.23 -19.65 -16.20
C GLN A 83 -3.62 -19.37 -14.82
N ARG A 84 -3.82 -18.15 -14.31
CA ARG A 84 -3.35 -17.68 -13.00
C ARG A 84 -4.55 -17.14 -12.24
N ILE A 85 -4.72 -17.55 -10.98
CA ILE A 85 -5.77 -17.08 -10.08
C ILE A 85 -5.09 -16.75 -8.74
N ILE A 86 -5.53 -15.70 -8.07
CA ILE A 86 -5.14 -15.40 -6.69
C ILE A 86 -6.43 -15.39 -5.87
N VAL A 87 -6.39 -16.07 -4.73
CA VAL A 87 -7.46 -16.12 -3.74
C VAL A 87 -6.92 -15.52 -2.45
N LEU A 88 -7.64 -14.58 -1.87
CA LEU A 88 -7.32 -13.90 -0.63
C LEU A 88 -8.44 -14.17 0.37
N GLY A 89 -8.09 -14.47 1.61
CA GLY A 89 -9.04 -14.71 2.70
C GLY A 89 -9.60 -13.43 3.34
N ASP A 90 -9.18 -12.25 2.87
CA ASP A 90 -9.67 -10.96 3.37
C ASP A 90 -9.75 -9.95 2.22
N ALA A 91 -10.87 -9.25 2.09
CA ALA A 91 -11.05 -8.17 1.13
C ALA A 91 -10.54 -6.82 1.68
N ASP A 92 -10.55 -6.64 3.01
CA ASP A 92 -10.17 -5.39 3.66
C ASP A 92 -8.67 -5.10 3.52
N CYS A 93 -7.87 -6.10 3.16
CA CYS A 93 -6.46 -5.90 2.84
C CYS A 93 -6.24 -4.96 1.64
N PHE A 94 -7.25 -4.75 0.79
CA PHE A 94 -7.25 -3.77 -0.31
C PHE A 94 -7.86 -2.41 0.07
N SER A 95 -8.39 -2.27 1.28
CA SER A 95 -9.02 -1.03 1.71
C SER A 95 -8.03 0.14 1.74
N ASN A 96 -8.53 1.36 1.53
CA ASN A 96 -7.71 2.57 1.67
C ASN A 96 -7.11 2.69 3.07
N ALA A 97 -7.80 2.17 4.10
CA ALA A 97 -7.28 2.11 5.45
C ALA A 97 -6.01 1.26 5.50
N GLU A 98 -6.02 0.04 4.96
CA GLU A 98 -4.87 -0.89 5.02
C GLU A 98 -3.76 -0.57 4.00
N LEU A 99 -4.07 0.14 2.91
CA LEU A 99 -3.08 0.63 1.95
C LEU A 99 -2.19 1.75 2.48
N GLN A 100 -2.66 2.49 3.49
CA GLN A 100 -1.88 3.57 4.10
C GLN A 100 -0.84 3.00 5.07
N LYS A 101 0.40 3.49 4.94
CA LYS A 101 1.58 3.06 5.72
C LYS A 101 1.40 3.19 7.25
N SER A 102 0.36 3.90 7.70
CA SER A 102 0.04 4.23 9.09
C SER A 102 -1.16 3.45 9.64
N SER A 103 -1.77 2.54 8.88
CA SER A 103 -3.06 1.92 9.24
C SER A 103 -3.09 1.31 10.64
N ARG A 104 -1.98 0.67 11.04
CA ARG A 104 -1.88 -0.08 12.29
C ARG A 104 -0.61 0.31 13.06
N PRO A 105 -0.74 0.86 14.29
CA PRO A 105 0.42 1.17 15.12
C PRO A 105 1.32 -0.05 15.31
N GLY A 106 2.62 0.12 15.04
CA GLY A 106 3.62 -0.93 15.23
C GLY A 106 3.67 -2.02 14.13
N ILE A 107 2.82 -1.96 13.10
CA ILE A 107 2.84 -2.93 11.98
C ILE A 107 3.21 -2.20 10.69
N TYR A 108 4.35 -2.58 10.11
CA TYR A 108 4.72 -2.11 8.77
C TYR A 108 4.02 -2.98 7.72
N SER A 109 2.86 -2.51 7.25
CA SER A 109 2.06 -3.22 6.26
C SER A 109 2.74 -3.25 4.89
N PHE A 110 2.82 -4.44 4.28
CA PHE A 110 3.35 -4.66 2.94
C PHE A 110 2.25 -4.68 1.85
N ASN A 111 1.01 -4.31 2.18
CA ASN A 111 -0.13 -4.34 1.25
C ASN A 111 0.14 -3.50 -0.01
N PHE A 112 0.75 -2.33 0.14
CA PHE A 112 1.12 -1.46 -0.98
C PHE A 112 2.14 -2.09 -1.95
N ASN A 113 2.89 -3.11 -1.53
CA ASN A 113 3.79 -3.87 -2.40
C ASN A 113 3.14 -5.15 -2.92
N MET A 114 2.43 -5.87 -2.06
CA MET A 114 1.79 -7.15 -2.37
C MET A 114 0.69 -6.97 -3.44
N ILE A 115 -0.13 -5.93 -3.34
CA ILE A 115 -1.24 -5.68 -4.25
C ILE A 115 -0.75 -5.41 -5.68
N PRO A 116 0.12 -4.42 -5.95
CA PRO A 116 0.67 -4.26 -7.30
C PRO A 116 1.47 -5.48 -7.78
N GLY A 117 2.18 -6.16 -6.89
CA GLY A 117 2.90 -7.40 -7.21
C GLY A 117 1.96 -8.52 -7.68
N SER A 118 0.79 -8.64 -7.05
CA SER A 118 -0.26 -9.60 -7.42
C SER A 118 -0.80 -9.33 -8.83
N PHE A 119 -1.11 -8.07 -9.15
CA PHE A 119 -1.56 -7.67 -10.48
C PHE A 119 -0.47 -7.89 -11.54
N ARG A 120 0.77 -7.52 -11.22
CA ARG A 120 1.92 -7.76 -12.09
C ARG A 120 2.08 -9.26 -12.39
N TRP A 121 1.90 -10.11 -11.38
CA TRP A 121 1.93 -11.56 -11.57
C TRP A 121 0.75 -12.08 -12.40
N LEU A 122 -0.47 -11.60 -12.17
CA LEU A 122 -1.64 -11.97 -12.97
C LEU A 122 -1.48 -11.56 -14.44
N CYS A 123 -0.89 -10.40 -14.69
CA CYS A 123 -0.68 -9.81 -16.02
C CYS A 123 0.67 -10.18 -16.65
N TYR A 124 1.35 -11.28 -16.25
CA TYR A 124 2.58 -11.72 -16.92
C TYR A 124 3.71 -10.66 -16.97
N ASN A 125 3.81 -9.81 -15.96
CA ASN A 125 4.72 -8.65 -15.94
C ASN A 125 4.44 -7.57 -16.98
N GLU A 126 3.31 -7.61 -17.68
CA GLU A 126 2.88 -6.55 -18.59
C GLU A 126 2.34 -5.32 -17.82
N PHE A 127 1.97 -5.49 -16.54
CA PHE A 127 1.54 -4.43 -15.63
C PHE A 127 2.64 -4.08 -14.59
N PRO A 128 2.77 -2.81 -14.13
CA PRO A 128 2.01 -1.62 -14.54
C PRO A 128 2.33 -1.21 -15.98
N VAL A 129 1.29 -0.81 -16.71
CA VAL A 129 1.47 -0.17 -18.02
C VAL A 129 2.27 1.10 -17.77
N SER A 130 3.40 1.26 -18.48
CA SER A 130 4.23 2.44 -18.34
C SER A 130 3.40 3.67 -18.69
N SER A 131 3.05 4.46 -17.68
CA SER A 131 2.46 5.79 -17.85
C SER A 131 3.54 6.86 -18.00
N SER A 132 4.79 6.46 -18.26
CA SER A 132 5.87 7.42 -18.44
C SER A 132 5.49 8.32 -19.60
N ARG A 133 5.38 9.62 -19.30
CA ARG A 133 5.29 10.62 -20.34
C ARG A 133 6.57 10.54 -21.18
N ALA A 134 6.44 10.69 -22.49
CA ALA A 134 7.61 10.95 -23.33
C ALA A 134 8.39 12.13 -22.72
N PRO A 135 9.73 12.10 -22.75
CA PRO A 135 10.53 13.21 -22.23
C PRO A 135 10.08 14.51 -22.88
N TYR A 136 10.05 15.58 -22.11
CA TYR A 136 9.73 16.90 -22.63
C TYR A 136 10.69 17.22 -23.79
N LEU A 137 10.13 17.70 -24.91
CA LEU A 137 10.90 18.16 -26.06
C LEU A 137 11.76 19.36 -25.67
N ASP A 138 11.26 20.18 -24.76
CA ASP A 138 11.94 21.33 -24.19
C ASP A 138 12.78 20.88 -22.98
N LYS A 139 14.10 20.90 -23.15
CA LYS A 139 15.09 20.52 -22.12
C LYS A 139 15.94 21.71 -21.68
N ASP A 140 15.79 22.85 -22.33
CA ASP A 140 16.71 23.96 -22.22
C ASP A 140 16.03 25.11 -21.48
N ILE A 141 16.41 25.27 -20.22
CA ILE A 141 16.05 26.47 -19.47
C ILE A 141 17.15 27.50 -19.74
N SER A 142 16.84 28.50 -20.56
CA SER A 142 17.73 29.62 -20.88
C SER A 142 17.80 30.67 -19.76
N LEU A 143 17.97 30.23 -18.51
CA LEU A 143 18.20 31.12 -17.37
C LEU A 143 19.68 31.08 -17.00
N THR A 144 20.34 32.23 -17.05
CA THR A 144 21.68 32.34 -16.49
C THR A 144 21.61 32.40 -14.96
N PRO A 145 22.65 32.01 -14.23
CA PRO A 145 22.71 32.18 -12.77
C PRO A 145 22.48 33.63 -12.31
N MET A 146 22.80 34.61 -13.17
CA MET A 146 22.58 36.03 -12.92
C MET A 146 21.09 36.41 -12.99
N ASP A 147 20.34 35.79 -13.91
CA ASP A 147 18.89 35.99 -14.02
C ASP A 147 18.16 35.47 -12.78
N LEU A 148 18.59 34.31 -12.25
CA LEU A 148 18.00 33.73 -11.05
C LEU A 148 18.17 34.62 -9.81
N SER A 149 19.35 35.23 -9.65
CA SER A 149 19.61 36.18 -8.55
C SER A 149 18.71 37.40 -8.66
N THR A 150 18.57 37.94 -9.87
CA THR A 150 17.73 39.11 -10.15
C THR A 150 16.25 38.82 -9.90
N ILE A 151 15.75 37.69 -10.39
CA ILE A 151 14.38 37.22 -10.15
C ILE A 151 14.11 37.09 -8.65
N LYS A 152 15.04 36.48 -7.90
CA LYS A 152 14.90 36.32 -6.44
C LYS A 152 14.79 37.67 -5.73
N ILE A 153 15.61 38.65 -6.09
CA ILE A 153 15.57 39.98 -5.48
C ILE A 153 14.23 40.67 -5.75
N ILE A 154 13.75 40.63 -6.99
CA ILE A 154 12.48 41.24 -7.39
C ILE A 154 11.31 40.60 -6.63
N TYR A 155 11.25 39.26 -6.56
CA TYR A 155 10.14 38.56 -5.92
C TYR A 155 10.18 38.64 -4.38
N CYS A 156 11.35 38.53 -3.76
CA CYS A 156 11.46 38.55 -2.29
C CYS A 156 11.41 39.96 -1.70
N TYR A 157 11.87 40.98 -2.42
CA TYR A 157 12.00 42.33 -1.87
C TYR A 157 11.24 43.38 -2.68
N GLY A 158 11.35 43.34 -4.02
CA GLY A 158 10.69 44.31 -4.89
C GLY A 158 9.17 44.31 -4.76
N ILE A 159 8.54 43.15 -4.94
CA ILE A 159 7.08 43.01 -4.87
C ILE A 159 6.54 43.37 -3.47
N PRO A 160 7.07 42.83 -2.36
CA PRO A 160 6.60 43.20 -1.02
C PRO A 160 6.77 44.68 -0.70
N PHE A 161 7.87 45.30 -1.16
CA PHE A 161 8.12 46.72 -0.96
C PHE A 161 7.09 47.59 -1.68
N ILE A 162 6.79 47.30 -2.95
CA ILE A 162 5.77 48.02 -3.73
C ILE A 162 4.38 47.87 -3.08
N ILE A 163 4.02 46.65 -2.63
CA ILE A 163 2.77 46.40 -1.92
C ILE A 163 2.70 47.24 -0.63
N GLY A 164 3.80 47.31 0.14
CA GLY A 164 3.91 48.13 1.34
C GLY A 164 3.70 49.62 1.06
N LEU A 165 4.36 50.15 0.02
CA LEU A 165 4.20 51.55 -0.40
C LEU A 165 2.77 51.87 -0.84
N CYS A 166 2.15 50.98 -1.62
CA CYS A 166 0.74 51.11 -2.02
C CYS A 166 -0.18 51.15 -0.78
N GLY A 167 0.07 50.28 0.21
CA GLY A 167 -0.67 50.28 1.48
C GLY A 167 -0.55 51.60 2.24
N ILE A 168 0.67 52.13 2.39
CA ILE A 168 0.92 53.42 3.07
C ILE A 168 0.22 54.56 2.34
N TRP A 169 0.33 54.60 1.00
CA TRP A 169 -0.31 55.62 0.18
C TRP A 169 -1.84 55.62 0.32
N ILE A 170 -2.45 54.42 0.30
CA ILE A 170 -3.89 54.26 0.52
C ILE A 170 -4.28 54.74 1.93
N CYS A 171 -3.55 54.35 2.98
CA CYS A 171 -3.79 54.80 4.35
C CYS A 171 -3.71 56.33 4.49
N TRP A 172 -2.70 56.95 3.87
CA TRP A 172 -2.54 58.41 3.90
C TRP A 172 -3.66 59.14 3.19
N ARG A 173 -4.07 58.65 2.01
CA ARG A 173 -5.20 59.22 1.25
C ARG A 173 -6.53 59.08 2.00
N ARG A 174 -6.72 57.99 2.76
CA ARG A 174 -7.91 57.77 3.59
C ARG A 174 -7.97 58.67 4.83
N ARG A 175 -6.84 59.04 5.43
CA ARG A 175 -6.79 59.97 6.58
C ARG A 175 -7.00 61.44 6.21
N LYS A 176 -6.84 61.78 4.94
CA LYS A 176 -7.08 63.14 4.40
C LYS A 176 -8.52 63.36 3.93
N ARG A 177 -9.37 62.34 3.96
CA ARG A 177 -10.83 62.49 3.95
C ARG A 177 -11.31 62.51 5.39
#